data_AF-A0A1Q7PWK4-F1
#
_entry.id   AF-A0A1Q7PWK4-F1
#
_cell.length_a   1.000
_cell.length_b   1.000
_cell.length_c   1.000
_cell.angle_alpha   90.00
_cell.angle_beta   90.00
_cell.angle_gamma   90.00
#
_symmetry.space_group_name_H-M   'P 1'
#
loop_
_entity.id
_entity.type
_entity.pdbx_description
1 polymer ?
#
loop_
_entity_poly.entity_id
_entity_poly.type
_entity_poly.pdbx_seq_one_letter_code
_entity_poly.pdbx_strand_id
1 'polypeptide(L)'
;MVVPSILISALFAWNVFGFQAAYLDATAVIAITFLATLVAAMILPWRRKDIYDASPIARYKVAGIPAITLVSAVAAIFILFMVYEWATNATYGSNSVPSAIYLGATYLLAVVIYAIAYYYRKNQGIDLSRIHHEIPVE
;
A
#
# COMPACT_ATOMS: atom_id res chain seq x y z
N MET A 1 8.49 17.82 -17.16
CA MET A 1 7.74 17.91 -15.88
C MET A 1 7.07 19.26 -15.65
N VAL A 2 7.45 20.35 -16.34
CA VAL A 2 6.91 21.71 -16.09
C VAL A 2 5.39 21.84 -16.31
N VAL A 3 4.85 21.25 -17.38
CA VAL A 3 3.42 21.39 -17.71
C VAL A 3 2.50 20.71 -16.68
N PRO A 4 2.71 19.43 -16.29
CA PRO A 4 1.92 18.81 -15.22
C PRO A 4 2.06 19.52 -13.87
N SER A 5 3.26 20.01 -13.52
CA SER A 5 3.46 20.68 -12.24
C SER A 5 2.69 22.00 -12.15
N ILE A 6 2.62 22.79 -13.23
CA ILE A 6 1.86 24.04 -13.24
C ILE A 6 0.36 23.77 -12.98
N LEU A 7 -0.19 22.73 -13.59
CA LEU A 7 -1.59 22.35 -13.38
C LEU A 7 -1.86 21.93 -11.93
N ILE A 8 -1.01 21.06 -11.36
CA ILE A 8 -1.14 20.62 -9.97
C ILE A 8 -0.97 21.80 -9.00
N SER A 9 0.00 22.66 -9.24
CA SER A 9 0.23 23.87 -8.43
C SER A 9 -0.95 24.84 -8.50
N ALA A 10 -1.58 25.01 -9.67
CA ALA A 10 -2.79 25.82 -9.80
C ALA A 10 -3.95 25.23 -8.99
N LEU A 11 -4.23 23.93 -9.13
CA LEU A 11 -5.30 23.25 -8.38
C LEU A 11 -5.08 23.36 -6.86
N PHE A 12 -3.83 23.25 -6.41
CA PHE A 12 -3.44 23.42 -5.02
C PHE A 12 -3.57 24.86 -4.52
N ALA A 13 -3.08 25.84 -5.29
CA ALA A 13 -3.09 27.25 -4.91
C ALA A 13 -4.51 27.82 -4.79
N TRP A 14 -5.41 27.43 -5.70
CA TRP A 14 -6.81 27.86 -5.69
C TRP A 14 -7.75 26.89 -4.93
N ASN A 15 -7.20 25.86 -4.28
CA ASN A 15 -7.94 24.82 -3.55
C ASN A 15 -9.20 24.32 -4.29
N VAL A 16 -9.06 24.11 -5.60
CA VAL A 16 -10.18 23.79 -6.48
C VAL A 16 -10.75 22.43 -6.06
N PHE A 17 -12.05 22.34 -5.74
CA PHE A 17 -12.69 21.12 -5.22
C PHE A 17 -12.09 20.53 -3.93
N GLY A 18 -11.39 21.34 -3.10
CA GLY A 18 -10.73 20.82 -1.89
C GLY A 18 -9.43 20.06 -2.18
N PHE A 19 -8.78 20.34 -3.32
CA PHE A 19 -7.57 19.66 -3.78
C PHE A 19 -6.42 19.65 -2.76
N GLN A 20 -6.32 20.65 -1.87
CA GLN A 20 -5.28 20.67 -0.83
C GLN A 20 -5.39 19.46 0.11
N ALA A 21 -6.61 19.09 0.52
CA ALA A 21 -6.84 17.94 1.38
C ALA A 21 -6.52 16.62 0.63
N ALA A 22 -7.01 16.49 -0.60
CA ALA A 22 -6.71 15.32 -1.45
C ALA A 22 -5.20 15.17 -1.74
N TYR A 23 -4.48 16.27 -1.89
CA TYR A 23 -3.03 16.27 -2.06
C TYR A 23 -2.30 15.73 -0.83
N LEU A 24 -2.72 16.13 0.37
CA LEU A 24 -2.16 15.63 1.63
C LEU A 24 -2.42 14.12 1.81
N ASP A 25 -3.63 13.67 1.45
CA ASP A 25 -4.03 12.25 1.51
C ASP A 25 -3.19 11.34 0.61
N ALA A 26 -2.55 11.86 -0.45
CA ALA A 26 -1.66 11.07 -1.29
C ALA A 26 -0.55 10.39 -0.48
N THR A 27 -0.06 11.05 0.58
CA THR A 27 0.93 10.48 1.50
C THR A 27 0.36 9.29 2.28
N ALA A 28 -0.90 9.41 2.74
CA ALA A 28 -1.59 8.34 3.45
C ALA A 28 -1.80 7.11 2.55
N VAL A 29 -2.16 7.32 1.29
CA VAL A 29 -2.32 6.24 0.30
C VAL A 29 -1.04 5.45 0.10
N ILE A 30 0.09 6.14 -0.05
CA ILE A 30 1.41 5.53 -0.20
C ILE A 30 1.78 4.73 1.06
N ALA A 31 1.58 5.31 2.25
CA ALA A 31 1.90 4.65 3.52
C ALA A 31 1.11 3.34 3.71
N ILE A 32 -0.19 3.34 3.39
CA ILE A 32 -1.03 2.14 3.48
C ILE A 32 -0.59 1.07 2.45
N THR A 33 -0.10 1.48 1.29
CA THR A 33 0.46 0.54 0.31
C THR A 33 1.73 -0.13 0.86
N PHE A 34 2.62 0.65 1.49
CA PHE A 34 3.78 0.08 2.19
C PHE A 34 3.39 -0.83 3.36
N LEU A 35 2.28 -0.56 4.05
CA LEU A 35 1.79 -1.44 5.11
C LEU A 35 1.54 -2.87 4.59
N ALA A 36 0.93 -3.01 3.41
CA ALA A 36 0.73 -4.32 2.79
C ALA A 36 2.06 -5.04 2.51
N THR A 37 3.07 -4.30 2.02
CA THR A 37 4.43 -4.83 1.81
C THR A 37 5.09 -5.25 3.13
N LEU A 38 4.94 -4.46 4.19
CA LEU A 38 5.48 -4.79 5.51
C LEU A 38 4.83 -6.04 6.09
N VAL A 39 3.51 -6.19 5.93
CA VAL A 39 2.80 -7.42 6.35
C VAL A 39 3.32 -8.62 5.56
N ALA A 40 3.48 -8.49 4.23
CA ALA A 40 4.02 -9.55 3.40
C ALA A 40 5.46 -9.94 3.82
N ALA A 41 6.32 -8.95 4.07
CA ALA A 41 7.68 -9.16 4.57
C ALA A 41 7.71 -9.79 5.97
N MET A 42 6.75 -9.42 6.83
CA MET A 42 6.64 -9.95 8.18
C MET A 42 6.36 -11.44 8.18
N ILE A 43 5.42 -11.90 7.34
CA ILE A 43 4.98 -13.31 7.27
C ILE A 43 5.86 -14.17 6.34
N LEU A 44 6.70 -13.54 5.52
CA LEU A 44 7.54 -14.19 4.51
C LEU A 44 8.31 -15.42 5.04
N PRO A 45 8.96 -15.37 6.23
CA PRO A 45 9.76 -16.50 6.72
C PRO A 45 8.97 -17.79 6.95
N TRP A 46 7.66 -17.70 7.16
CA TRP A 46 6.78 -18.85 7.39
C TRP A 46 5.95 -19.22 6.16
N ARG A 47 5.58 -18.25 5.32
CA ARG A 47 4.72 -18.48 4.15
C ARG A 47 5.48 -18.98 2.92
N ARG A 48 6.72 -18.50 2.72
CA ARG A 48 7.61 -18.89 1.61
C ARG A 48 9.03 -19.07 2.16
N LYS A 49 9.16 -20.10 2.99
CA LYS A 49 10.39 -20.41 3.72
C LYS A 49 11.55 -20.75 2.76
N ASP A 50 11.24 -21.37 1.64
CA ASP A 50 12.11 -21.63 0.49
C ASP A 50 12.78 -20.35 -0.04
N ILE A 51 11.99 -19.30 -0.33
CA ILE A 51 12.49 -18.01 -0.82
C ILE A 51 13.26 -17.30 0.29
N TYR A 52 12.75 -17.32 1.52
CA TYR A 52 13.38 -16.66 2.65
C TYR A 52 14.76 -17.27 2.95
N ASP A 53 14.86 -18.58 3.09
CA ASP A 53 16.11 -19.27 3.44
C ASP A 53 17.17 -19.16 2.33
N ALA A 54 16.76 -19.01 1.07
CA ALA A 54 17.66 -18.73 -0.05
C ALA A 54 18.22 -17.30 -0.05
N SER A 55 17.61 -16.38 0.70
CA SER A 55 17.99 -14.96 0.70
C SER A 55 19.09 -14.64 1.72
N PRO A 56 19.95 -13.63 1.46
CA PRO A 56 20.97 -13.20 2.43
C PRO A 56 20.41 -12.68 3.75
N ILE A 57 19.13 -12.30 3.81
CA ILE A 57 18.52 -11.79 5.04
C ILE A 57 18.28 -12.90 6.08
N ALA A 58 18.20 -14.16 5.65
CA ALA A 58 17.90 -15.30 6.53
C ALA A 58 18.92 -15.54 7.64
N ARG A 59 20.15 -15.05 7.45
CA ARG A 59 21.24 -15.11 8.43
C ARG A 59 21.01 -14.20 9.63
N TYR A 60 20.18 -13.17 9.51
CA TYR A 60 19.93 -12.22 10.59
C TYR A 60 18.72 -12.64 11.41
N LYS A 61 18.97 -13.03 12.66
CA LYS A 61 17.95 -13.39 13.64
C LYS A 61 18.24 -12.68 14.95
N VAL A 62 17.19 -12.23 15.62
CA VAL A 62 17.24 -11.62 16.96
C VAL A 62 16.46 -12.51 17.90
N ALA A 63 17.12 -13.06 18.92
CA ALA A 63 16.51 -14.01 19.87
C ALA A 63 15.77 -15.19 19.20
N GLY A 64 16.28 -15.68 18.06
CA GLY A 64 15.66 -16.77 17.29
C GLY A 64 14.56 -16.35 16.30
N ILE A 65 14.13 -15.09 16.32
CA ILE A 65 13.13 -14.53 15.40
C ILE A 65 13.81 -13.92 14.17
N PRO A 66 13.33 -14.16 12.95
CA PRO A 66 13.78 -13.45 11.74
C PRO A 66 13.82 -11.94 11.91
N ALA A 67 14.98 -11.32 11.64
CA ALA A 67 15.12 -9.86 11.78
C ALA A 67 14.14 -9.10 10.88
N ILE A 68 13.85 -9.62 9.68
CA ILE A 68 12.87 -9.04 8.75
C ILE A 68 11.48 -8.93 9.36
N THR A 69 11.05 -9.94 10.13
CA THR A 69 9.75 -9.92 10.81
C THR A 69 9.71 -8.80 11.84
N LEU A 70 10.74 -8.69 12.67
CA LEU A 70 10.80 -7.69 13.73
C LEU A 70 10.79 -6.27 13.16
N VAL A 71 11.67 -6.00 12.18
CA VAL A 71 11.76 -4.67 11.54
C VAL A 71 10.45 -4.33 10.84
N SER A 72 9.86 -5.30 10.13
CA SER A 72 8.58 -5.07 9.45
C SER A 72 7.44 -4.83 10.43
N ALA A 73 7.44 -5.49 11.59
CA ALA A 73 6.46 -5.27 12.65
C ALA A 73 6.57 -3.88 13.26
N VAL A 74 7.78 -3.44 13.61
CA VAL A 74 8.01 -2.08 14.13
C VAL A 74 7.59 -1.03 13.11
N ALA A 75 7.99 -1.19 11.85
CA ALA A 75 7.60 -0.28 10.78
C ALA A 75 6.08 -0.28 10.55
N ALA A 76 5.43 -1.44 10.59
CA ALA A 76 3.98 -1.54 10.41
C ALA A 76 3.22 -0.83 11.55
N ILE A 77 3.67 -1.02 12.80
CA ILE A 77 3.12 -0.30 13.96
C ILE A 77 3.30 1.21 13.79
N PHE A 78 4.46 1.66 13.33
CA PHE A 78 4.70 3.08 13.08
C PHE A 78 3.80 3.65 11.97
N ILE A 79 3.60 2.92 10.87
CA ILE A 79 2.66 3.33 9.82
C ILE A 79 1.23 3.40 10.35
N LEU A 80 0.80 2.42 11.14
CA LEU A 80 -0.54 2.44 11.76
C LEU A 80 -0.71 3.66 12.67
N PHE A 81 0.33 4.00 13.45
CA PHE A 81 0.34 5.21 14.25
C PHE A 81 0.24 6.49 13.39
N MET A 82 0.98 6.58 12.28
CA MET A 82 0.90 7.69 11.35
C MET A 82 -0.50 7.84 10.72
N VAL A 83 -1.11 6.73 10.29
CA VAL A 83 -2.47 6.73 9.75
C VAL A 83 -3.48 7.22 10.81
N TYR A 84 -3.31 6.81 12.07
CA TYR A 84 -4.13 7.31 13.17
C TYR A 84 -3.97 8.82 13.40
N GLU A 85 -2.73 9.31 13.45
CA GLU A 85 -2.45 10.74 13.61
C GLU A 85 -3.04 11.56 12.45
N TRP A 86 -2.86 11.15 11.20
CA TRP A 86 -3.43 11.85 10.04
C TRP A 86 -4.96 11.84 10.03
N ALA A 87 -5.60 10.81 10.58
CA ALA A 87 -7.04 10.71 10.64
C ALA A 87 -7.66 11.55 11.77
N THR A 88 -6.93 11.79 12.87
CA THR A 88 -7.49 12.38 14.10
C THR A 88 -6.96 13.77 14.42
N ASN A 89 -5.71 14.07 14.06
CA ASN A 89 -5.04 15.29 14.46
C ASN A 89 -5.22 16.39 13.39
N ALA A 90 -5.89 17.48 13.80
CA ALA A 90 -6.22 18.61 12.92
C ALA A 90 -5.00 19.34 12.35
N THR A 91 -3.84 19.20 12.98
CA THR A 91 -2.58 19.81 12.52
C THR A 91 -2.19 19.37 11.11
N TYR A 92 -2.58 18.15 10.70
CA TYR A 92 -2.21 17.59 9.41
C TYR A 92 -3.16 17.96 8.27
N GLY A 93 -4.32 18.56 8.55
CA GLY A 93 -5.27 19.04 7.52
C GLY A 93 -6.00 17.94 6.72
N SER A 94 -5.71 16.66 6.97
CA SER A 94 -6.35 15.48 6.35
C SER A 94 -7.56 14.95 7.13
N ASN A 95 -7.89 15.51 8.29
CA ASN A 95 -9.00 15.04 9.14
C ASN A 95 -10.36 15.67 8.76
N SER A 96 -10.64 15.80 7.46
CA SER A 96 -11.85 16.46 6.95
C SER A 96 -12.79 15.48 6.22
N VAL A 97 -14.08 15.82 6.13
CA VAL A 97 -15.06 15.00 5.38
C VAL A 97 -14.65 14.81 3.90
N PRO A 98 -14.16 15.84 3.18
CA PRO A 98 -13.63 15.66 1.82
C PRO A 98 -12.46 14.67 1.74
N SER A 99 -11.52 14.70 2.71
CA SER A 99 -10.43 13.72 2.80
C SER A 99 -10.94 12.29 2.95
N ALA A 100 -11.86 12.08 3.90
CA ALA A 100 -12.42 10.76 4.16
C ALA A 100 -13.14 10.19 2.92
N ILE A 101 -13.89 11.03 2.20
CA ILE A 101 -14.54 10.65 0.95
C ILE A 101 -13.50 10.33 -0.13
N TYR A 102 -12.45 11.15 -0.27
CA TYR A 102 -11.40 10.94 -1.25
C TYR A 102 -10.64 9.62 -1.02
N LEU A 103 -10.19 9.36 0.21
CA LEU A 103 -9.55 8.10 0.60
C LEU A 103 -10.46 6.90 0.35
N GLY A 104 -11.71 6.96 0.85
CA GLY A 104 -12.69 5.88 0.68
C GLY A 104 -12.99 5.58 -0.79
N ALA A 105 -13.22 6.62 -1.60
CA ALA A 105 -13.48 6.48 -3.03
C ALA A 105 -12.28 5.92 -3.80
N THR A 106 -11.06 6.32 -3.43
CA THR A 106 -9.83 5.86 -4.08
C THR A 106 -9.60 4.37 -3.83
N TYR A 107 -9.75 3.89 -2.59
CA TYR A 107 -9.64 2.47 -2.29
C TYR A 107 -10.77 1.64 -2.90
N LEU A 108 -12.00 2.15 -2.85
CA LEU A 108 -13.14 1.49 -3.49
C LEU A 108 -12.91 1.35 -5.00
N LEU A 109 -12.43 2.41 -5.66
CA LEU A 109 -12.11 2.39 -7.09
C LEU A 109 -11.02 1.35 -7.39
N ALA A 110 -9.97 1.26 -6.58
CA ALA A 110 -8.92 0.24 -6.75
C ALA A 110 -9.49 -1.19 -6.68
N VAL A 111 -10.37 -1.45 -5.71
CA VAL A 111 -11.06 -2.76 -5.57
C VAL A 111 -11.96 -3.04 -6.78
N VAL A 112 -12.73 -2.04 -7.24
CA VAL A 112 -13.61 -2.16 -8.41
C VAL A 112 -12.80 -2.47 -9.67
N ILE A 113 -11.71 -1.74 -9.92
CA ILE A 113 -10.81 -1.98 -11.06
C ILE A 113 -10.26 -3.41 -11.01
N TYR A 114 -9.79 -3.85 -9.83
CA TYR A 114 -9.30 -5.22 -9.65
C TYR A 114 -10.38 -6.25 -9.94
N ALA A 115 -11.59 -6.08 -9.41
CA ALA A 115 -12.71 -7.00 -9.63
C ALA A 115 -13.07 -7.08 -11.12
N ILE A 116 -13.22 -5.94 -11.80
CA ILE A 116 -13.52 -5.89 -13.23
C ILE A 116 -12.44 -6.63 -14.02
N ALA A 117 -11.16 -6.35 -13.76
CA ALA A 117 -10.05 -7.01 -14.43
C ALA A 117 -10.03 -8.53 -14.16
N TYR A 118 -10.31 -8.93 -12.92
CA TYR A 118 -10.37 -10.33 -12.50
C TYR A 118 -11.47 -11.09 -13.26
N TYR A 119 -12.71 -10.59 -13.26
CA TYR A 119 -13.83 -11.25 -13.93
C TYR A 119 -13.68 -11.24 -15.45
N TYR A 120 -13.17 -10.15 -16.03
CA TYR A 120 -12.90 -10.06 -17.46
C TYR A 120 -11.88 -11.12 -17.91
N ARG A 121 -10.77 -11.28 -17.19
CA ARG A 121 -9.74 -12.29 -17.50
C ARG A 121 -10.21 -13.72 -17.25
N LYS A 122 -11.02 -13.93 -16.20
CA LYS A 122 -11.63 -15.23 -15.92
C LYS A 122 -12.52 -15.68 -17.10
N ASN A 123 -13.28 -14.75 -17.69
CA ASN A 123 -14.13 -15.04 -18.85
C ASN A 123 -13.34 -15.31 -20.14
N GLN A 124 -12.06 -14.91 -20.21
CA GLN A 124 -11.15 -15.23 -21.32
C GLN A 124 -10.50 -16.62 -21.18
N GLY A 125 -10.86 -17.40 -20.15
CA GLY A 125 -10.28 -18.72 -19.91
C GLY A 125 -8.87 -18.70 -19.31
N ILE A 126 -8.41 -17.53 -18.81
CA ILE A 126 -7.12 -17.43 -18.11
C ILE A 126 -7.27 -18.05 -16.72
N ASP A 127 -6.48 -19.08 -16.43
CA ASP A 127 -6.41 -19.66 -15.09
C ASP A 127 -5.65 -18.74 -14.14
N LEU A 128 -6.40 -17.84 -13.48
CA LEU A 128 -5.88 -16.88 -12.52
C LEU A 128 -5.26 -17.55 -11.28
N SER A 129 -5.59 -18.82 -11.00
CA SER A 129 -5.03 -19.56 -9.85
C SER A 129 -3.56 -19.94 -10.05
N ARG A 130 -3.12 -20.00 -11.31
CA ARG A 130 -1.75 -20.39 -11.67
C ARG A 130 -0.79 -19.22 -11.85
N ILE A 131 -1.28 -17.98 -11.88
CA ILE A 131 -0.44 -16.78 -12.13
C ILE A 131 0.66 -16.60 -11.09
N HIS A 132 0.41 -16.99 -9.83
CA HIS A 132 1.36 -16.84 -8.73
C HIS A 132 2.01 -18.17 -8.31
N HIS A 133 1.73 -19.24 -9.06
CA HIS A 133 2.44 -20.50 -8.91
C HIS A 133 3.74 -20.44 -9.69
N GLU A 134 4.77 -21.08 -9.17
CA GLU A 134 6.02 -21.26 -9.89
C GLU A 134 5.75 -22.13 -11.13
N ILE A 135 6.43 -21.81 -12.24
CA ILE A 135 6.40 -22.67 -13.42
C ILE A 135 7.02 -23.99 -12.97
N PRO A 136 6.30 -25.14 -13.11
CA PRO A 136 6.85 -26.42 -12.71
C PRO A 136 8.16 -26.64 -13.45
N VAL A 137 9.23 -26.86 -12.70
CA VAL A 137 10.49 -27.34 -13.26
C VAL A 137 10.26 -28.80 -13.64
N GLU A 138 10.19 -29.06 -14.95
CA GLU A 138 10.38 -30.41 -15.48
C GLU A 138 11.79 -30.91 -15.15
#